data_AF-A0A350F2M7-F1
#
_entry.id   AF-A0A350F2M7-F1
#
_cell.length_a   1.000
_cell.length_b   1.000
_cell.length_c   1.000
_cell.angle_alpha   90.00
_cell.angle_beta   90.00
_cell.angle_gamma   90.00
#
_symmetry.space_group_name_H-M   'P 1'
#
loop_
_entity.id
_entity.type
_entity.pdbx_description
1 polymer ?
#
loop_
_entity_poly.entity_id
_entity_poly.type
_entity_poly.pdbx_seq_one_letter_code
_entity_poly.pdbx_strand_id
1 'polypeptide(L)'
;ESLKKSHGAAVVGEIDEAETIQLTSDHGLPVKTVSRVNLLRIMSMRIEEIFDLIAEDLEHLGLLNYLRAGVFVAGGGANITGIRELGERVFQLPVTIGRSCAVSGL
;
A
#
# COMPACT_ATOMS: atom_id res chain seq x y z
N GLU A 1 5.24 -12.61 4.14
CA GLU A 1 4.85 -11.30 4.72
C GLU A 1 6.02 -10.33 4.90
N SER A 2 7.14 -10.76 5.50
CA SER A 2 8.30 -9.88 5.76
C SER A 2 8.81 -9.11 4.54
N LEU A 3 8.85 -9.76 3.36
CA LEU A 3 9.24 -9.12 2.10
C LEU A 3 8.43 -7.85 1.77
N LYS A 4 7.10 -7.92 1.93
CA LYS A 4 6.18 -6.80 1.68
C LYS A 4 6.42 -5.67 2.67
N LYS A 5 6.67 -6.01 3.93
CA LYS A 5 6.90 -5.03 5.01
C LYS A 5 8.23 -4.29 4.85
N SER A 6 9.29 -4.97 4.42
CA SER A 6 10.62 -4.37 4.30
C SER A 6 10.88 -3.68 2.97
N HIS A 7 10.25 -4.13 1.87
CA HIS A 7 10.57 -3.64 0.52
C HIS A 7 9.35 -3.16 -0.27
N GLY A 8 8.14 -3.20 0.30
CA GLY A 8 6.90 -2.82 -0.37
C GLY A 8 6.62 -1.31 -0.34
N ALA A 9 5.96 -0.83 -1.39
CA ALA A 9 5.42 0.52 -1.49
C ALA A 9 4.17 0.52 -2.39
N ALA A 10 3.33 1.52 -2.21
CA ALA A 10 2.13 1.77 -3.01
C ALA A 10 2.39 2.66 -4.22
N VAL A 11 3.54 3.35 -4.26
CA VAL A 11 3.95 4.17 -5.41
C VAL A 11 5.33 3.70 -5.85
N VAL A 12 5.49 3.49 -7.16
CA VAL A 12 6.78 3.14 -7.77
C VAL A 12 7.50 4.45 -8.12
N GLY A 13 8.60 4.75 -7.42
CA GLY A 13 9.48 5.86 -7.75
C GLY A 13 10.59 5.47 -8.74
N GLU A 14 11.62 6.30 -8.85
CA GLU A 14 12.84 5.95 -9.59
C GLU A 14 13.55 4.79 -8.88
N ILE A 15 13.61 3.63 -9.56
CA ILE A 15 14.24 2.41 -9.06
C ILE A 15 15.09 1.81 -10.17
N ASP A 16 16.23 1.23 -9.79
CA ASP A 16 17.07 0.45 -10.68
C ASP A 16 16.36 -0.86 -11.10
N GLU A 17 16.13 -1.05 -12.39
CA GLU A 17 15.49 -2.25 -12.95
C GLU A 17 16.26 -3.54 -12.63
N ALA A 18 17.56 -3.44 -12.37
CA ALA A 18 18.41 -4.57 -11.99
C ALA A 18 18.36 -4.88 -10.48
N GLU A 19 17.67 -4.08 -9.66
CA GLU A 19 17.65 -4.28 -8.21
C GLU A 19 16.92 -5.59 -7.84
N THR A 20 17.63 -6.42 -7.07
CA THR A 20 17.11 -7.71 -6.61
C THR A 20 17.21 -7.87 -5.10
N ILE A 21 16.27 -8.62 -4.53
CA ILE A 21 16.20 -8.94 -3.11
C ILE A 21 16.46 -10.44 -2.95
N GLN A 22 17.42 -10.77 -2.09
CA GLN A 22 17.67 -12.15 -1.70
C GLN A 22 16.72 -12.56 -0.58
N LEU A 23 16.04 -13.67 -0.77
CA LEU A 23 15.19 -14.30 0.22
C LEU A 23 16.02 -15.36 0.95
N THR A 24 16.41 -15.04 2.18
CA THR A 24 17.02 -16.00 3.10
C THR A 24 15.99 -17.09 3.42
N SER A 25 16.41 -18.36 3.34
CA SER A 25 15.60 -19.46 3.81
C SER A 25 16.20 -20.04 5.08
N ASP A 26 15.44 -20.01 6.16
CA ASP A 26 15.84 -20.53 7.47
C ASP A 26 15.85 -22.07 7.52
N HIS A 27 15.56 -22.74 6.40
CA HIS A 27 15.34 -24.18 6.32
C HIS A 27 16.28 -24.89 5.32
N GLY A 28 17.42 -24.28 4.97
CA GLY A 28 18.40 -24.89 4.06
C GLY A 28 17.94 -24.97 2.59
N LEU A 29 16.85 -24.28 2.24
CA LEU A 29 16.42 -24.15 0.85
C LEU A 29 17.37 -23.21 0.10
N PRO A 30 17.54 -23.39 -1.22
CA PRO A 30 18.33 -22.48 -2.03
C PRO A 30 17.81 -21.05 -1.91
N VAL A 31 18.74 -20.11 -1.75
CA VAL A 31 18.48 -18.66 -1.72
C VAL A 31 17.73 -18.30 -3.00
N LYS A 32 16.53 -17.74 -2.86
CA LYS A 32 15.73 -17.27 -3.98
C LYS A 32 15.94 -15.77 -4.15
N THR A 33 16.09 -15.34 -5.39
CA THR A 33 16.21 -13.92 -5.72
C THR A 33 14.92 -13.45 -6.36
N VAL A 34 14.42 -12.29 -5.94
CA VAL A 34 13.24 -11.65 -6.52
C VAL A 34 13.60 -10.25 -7.02
N SER A 35 13.04 -9.85 -8.17
CA SER A 35 13.17 -8.47 -8.65
C SER A 35 12.39 -7.54 -7.73
N ARG A 36 13.05 -6.50 -7.21
CA ARG A 36 12.39 -5.48 -6.38
C ARG A 36 11.38 -4.69 -7.20
N VAL A 37 11.72 -4.36 -8.45
CA VAL A 37 10.82 -3.64 -9.36
C VAL A 37 9.53 -4.42 -9.58
N ASN A 38 9.62 -5.72 -9.83
CA ASN A 38 8.42 -6.54 -10.01
C ASN A 38 7.57 -6.60 -8.74
N LEU A 39 8.19 -6.74 -7.56
CA LEU A 39 7.47 -6.69 -6.29
C LEU A 39 6.69 -5.37 -6.13
N LEU A 40 7.37 -4.25 -6.35
CA LEU A 40 6.79 -2.92 -6.19
C LEU A 40 5.68 -2.65 -7.21
N ARG A 41 5.88 -3.06 -8.47
CA ARG A 41 4.86 -2.95 -9.51
C ARG A 41 3.61 -3.74 -9.17
N ILE A 42 3.78 -5.00 -8.73
CA ILE A 42 2.66 -5.84 -8.30
C ILE A 42 1.94 -5.20 -7.10
N MET A 43 2.67 -4.70 -6.10
CA MET A 43 2.05 -4.07 -4.93
C MET A 43 1.32 -2.78 -5.29
N SER A 44 1.93 -1.89 -6.06
CA SER A 44 1.33 -0.64 -6.53
C SER A 44 0.03 -0.90 -7.28
N MET A 45 0.05 -1.79 -8.29
CA MET A 45 -1.15 -2.12 -9.08
C MET A 45 -2.27 -2.69 -8.22
N ARG A 46 -1.94 -3.57 -7.25
CA ARG A 46 -2.95 -4.19 -6.39
C ARG A 46 -3.57 -3.21 -5.42
N ILE A 47 -2.83 -2.22 -4.92
CA ILE A 47 -3.37 -1.21 -4.00
C ILE A 47 -4.21 -0.20 -4.77
N GLU A 48 -3.75 0.19 -5.97
CA GLU A 48 -4.48 1.09 -6.87
C GLU A 48 -5.82 0.46 -7.27
N GLU A 49 -5.82 -0.79 -7.73
CA GLU A 49 -7.03 -1.55 -8.05
C GLU A 49 -8.02 -1.61 -6.87
N ILE A 50 -7.53 -1.82 -5.64
CA ILE A 50 -8.40 -1.83 -4.46
C ILE A 50 -9.01 -0.45 -4.20
N PHE A 51 -8.23 0.61 -4.34
CA PHE A 51 -8.75 1.97 -4.15
C PHE A 51 -9.71 2.37 -5.27
N ASP A 52 -9.46 1.96 -6.52
CA ASP A 52 -10.35 2.22 -7.65
C ASP A 52 -11.71 1.54 -7.44
N LEU A 53 -11.71 0.26 -7.01
CA LEU A 53 -12.95 -0.44 -6.68
C LEU A 53 -13.74 0.26 -5.57
N ILE A 54 -13.05 0.75 -4.53
CA ILE A 54 -13.69 1.51 -3.45
C ILE A 54 -14.24 2.85 -3.99
N ALA A 55 -13.48 3.54 -4.84
CA ALA A 55 -13.91 4.81 -5.42
C ALA A 55 -15.14 4.65 -6.31
N GLU A 56 -15.14 3.61 -7.17
CA GLU A 56 -16.27 3.26 -8.03
C GLU A 56 -17.53 2.96 -7.22
N ASP A 57 -17.41 2.15 -6.16
CA ASP A 57 -18.54 1.85 -5.27
C ASP A 57 -19.08 3.12 -4.58
N LEU A 58 -18.20 4.01 -4.10
CA LEU A 58 -18.59 5.27 -3.48
C LEU A 58 -19.23 6.24 -4.48
N GLU A 59 -18.77 6.24 -5.73
CA GLU A 59 -19.35 7.04 -6.82
C GLU A 59 -20.75 6.54 -7.18
N HIS A 60 -20.93 5.22 -7.33
CA HIS A 60 -22.22 4.61 -7.61
C HIS A 60 -23.26 4.88 -6.52
N LEU A 61 -22.83 4.97 -5.26
CA LEU A 61 -23.70 5.34 -4.14
C LEU A 61 -23.89 6.86 -4.00
N GLY A 62 -23.22 7.67 -4.82
CA GLY A 62 -23.24 9.14 -4.77
C GLY A 62 -22.59 9.73 -3.51
N LEU A 63 -21.77 8.94 -2.80
CA LEU A 63 -21.22 9.28 -1.48
C LEU A 63 -19.95 10.13 -1.56
N LEU A 64 -19.17 10.05 -2.65
CA LEU A 64 -17.92 10.81 -2.82
C LEU A 64 -18.09 12.31 -2.52
N ASN A 65 -19.17 12.92 -3.01
CA ASN A 65 -19.47 14.35 -2.79
C ASN A 65 -19.82 14.70 -1.33
N TYR A 66 -20.15 13.70 -0.50
CA TYR A 66 -20.46 13.88 0.92
C TYR A 66 -19.23 13.70 1.81
N LEU A 67 -18.14 13.12 1.30
CA LEU A 67 -16.90 12.85 2.03
C LEU A 67 -16.02 14.10 2.18
N ARG A 68 -16.60 15.22 2.65
CA ARG A 68 -15.93 16.53 2.78
C ARG A 68 -14.71 16.50 3.70
N ALA A 69 -14.68 15.58 4.67
CA ALA A 69 -13.55 15.39 5.58
C ALA A 69 -12.42 14.54 4.98
N GLY A 70 -12.61 13.99 3.79
CA GLY A 70 -11.67 13.10 3.12
C GLY A 70 -11.82 11.63 3.53
N VAL A 71 -10.79 10.85 3.24
CA VAL A 71 -10.73 9.40 3.48
C VAL A 71 -9.74 9.10 4.60
N PHE A 72 -10.12 8.17 5.50
CA PHE A 72 -9.25 7.69 6.57
C PHE A 72 -8.89 6.21 6.32
N VAL A 73 -7.61 5.94 6.06
CA VAL A 73 -7.11 4.58 5.81
C VAL A 73 -6.54 4.01 7.10
N ALA A 74 -7.05 2.85 7.54
CA ALA A 74 -6.67 2.19 8.78
C ALA A 74 -6.25 0.73 8.57
N GLY A 75 -5.81 0.07 9.64
CA GLY A 75 -5.37 -1.33 9.62
C GLY A 75 -3.92 -1.53 9.19
N GLY A 76 -3.51 -2.79 8.98
CA GLY A 76 -2.11 -3.12 8.66
C GLY A 76 -1.61 -2.55 7.34
N GLY A 77 -2.49 -2.45 6.33
CA GLY A 77 -2.19 -1.88 5.02
C GLY A 77 -1.89 -0.38 5.06
N ALA A 78 -2.39 0.34 6.06
CA ALA A 78 -2.13 1.77 6.26
C ALA A 78 -0.64 2.09 6.51
N ASN A 79 0.17 1.07 6.86
CA ASN A 79 1.63 1.20 7.05
C ASN A 79 2.44 1.09 5.75
N ILE A 80 1.80 0.83 4.61
CA ILE A 80 2.51 0.72 3.32
C ILE A 80 3.03 2.10 2.91
N THR A 81 4.32 2.18 2.56
CA THR A 81 4.95 3.41 2.07
C THR A 81 4.21 3.94 0.84
N GLY A 82 3.89 5.24 0.82
CA GLY A 82 3.20 5.88 -0.31
C GLY A 82 1.69 5.66 -0.37
N ILE A 83 1.08 4.95 0.59
CA ILE A 83 -0.37 4.65 0.52
C ILE A 83 -1.26 5.90 0.61
N ARG A 84 -0.80 6.93 1.35
CA ARG A 84 -1.49 8.23 1.39
C ARG A 84 -1.54 8.85 0.01
N GLU A 85 -0.39 8.96 -0.63
CA GLU A 85 -0.24 9.60 -1.93
C GLU A 85 -1.08 8.89 -3.00
N LEU A 86 -1.03 7.57 -3.03
CA LEU A 86 -1.87 6.79 -3.95
C LEU A 86 -3.36 7.01 -3.67
N GLY A 87 -3.77 7.00 -2.40
CA GLY A 87 -5.15 7.26 -2.02
C GLY A 87 -5.64 8.65 -2.43
N GLU A 88 -4.82 9.69 -2.25
CA GLU A 88 -5.17 11.07 -2.67
C GLU A 88 -5.35 11.16 -4.18
N ARG A 89 -4.52 10.45 -4.96
CA ARG A 89 -4.64 10.39 -6.43
C ARG A 89 -5.93 9.70 -6.87
N VAL A 90 -6.28 8.57 -6.26
CA VAL A 90 -7.46 7.78 -6.64
C VAL A 90 -8.76 8.44 -6.17
N PHE A 91 -8.84 8.82 -4.88
CA PHE A 91 -10.07 9.37 -4.32
C PHE A 91 -10.31 10.85 -4.65
N GLN A 92 -9.30 11.57 -5.16
CA GLN A 92 -9.35 13.03 -5.39
C GLN A 92 -9.76 13.81 -4.13
N LEU A 93 -9.41 13.26 -2.96
CA LEU A 93 -9.79 13.76 -1.64
C LEU A 93 -8.59 13.67 -0.68
N PRO A 94 -8.52 14.50 0.38
CA PRO A 94 -7.48 14.37 1.40
C PRO A 94 -7.50 12.97 2.03
N VAL A 95 -6.33 12.34 2.19
CA VAL A 95 -6.22 11.03 2.84
C VAL A 95 -5.43 11.11 4.14
N THR A 96 -6.07 10.69 5.23
CA THR A 96 -5.43 10.56 6.54
C THR A 96 -5.10 9.10 6.85
N ILE A 97 -3.89 8.86 7.34
CA ILE A 97 -3.44 7.52 7.73
C ILE A 97 -3.68 7.35 9.23
N GLY A 98 -4.51 6.36 9.56
CA GLY A 98 -4.75 5.96 10.93
C GLY A 98 -3.51 5.32 11.54
N ARG A 99 -3.03 5.90 12.64
CA ARG A 99 -1.98 5.30 13.45
C ARG A 99 -2.65 4.50 14.56
N SER A 100 -2.22 3.26 14.76
CA SER A 100 -2.55 2.54 15.98
C SER A 100 -1.87 3.27 17.14
N CYS A 101 -2.62 4.07 17.89
CA CYS A 101 -2.21 4.42 19.24
C CYS A 101 -2.31 3.14 20.05
N ALA A 102 -1.19 2.53 20.39
CA ALA A 102 -1.17 1.56 21.48
C ALA A 102 -1.67 2.31 22.71
N VAL A 103 -2.92 2.07 23.10
CA VAL A 103 -3.40 2.46 24.42
C VAL A 103 -2.66 1.55 25.40
N SER A 104 -1.48 2.00 25.82
CA SER A 104 -0.77 1.41 26.95
C SER A 104 -1.49 1.88 28.21
N GLY A 105 -2.51 1.12 28.62
CA GLY A 105 -3.22 1.38 29.87
C GLY A 105 -4.72 1.10 29.78
N LEU A 106 -5.08 -0.16 29.99
CA LEU A 106 -6.23 -0.57 30.82
C LEU A 106 -5.70 -1.64 31.79
#